data_AF-A0A2J4YZU6-F1
#
_entry.id   AF-A0A2J4YZU6-F1
#
_cell.length_a   1.000
_cell.length_b   1.000
_cell.length_c   1.000
_cell.angle_alpha   90.00
_cell.angle_beta   90.00
_cell.angle_gamma   90.00
#
_symmetry.space_group_name_H-M   'P 1'
#
loop_
_entity.id
_entity.type
_entity.pdbx_description
1 polymer ?
#
loop_
_entity_poly.entity_id
_entity_poly.type
_entity_poly.pdbx_seq_one_letter_code
_entity_poly.pdbx_strand_id
1 'polypeptide(L)' 'MRDKYSGLQIGIHWLVFLLVIGAYAAMELRGFFPRSARPVINMIHVSCGISIFVLMVVRLLVRLKSPAPPIVPK' A
#
# COMPACT_ATOMS: atom_id res chain seq x y z
N MET A 1 6.47 24.58 12.90
CA MET A 1 5.68 23.32 12.89
C MET A 1 5.41 22.97 11.44
N ARG A 2 5.50 21.69 11.02
CA ARG A 2 5.15 21.30 9.64
C ARG A 2 3.64 21.11 9.57
N ASP A 3 2.98 21.85 8.69
CA ASP A 3 1.52 21.77 8.50
C ASP A 3 1.08 20.61 7.60
N LYS A 4 2.04 19.77 7.16
CA LYS A 4 1.82 18.63 6.27
C LYS A 4 2.65 17.42 6.69
N TYR A 5 2.15 16.23 6.34
CA TYR A 5 2.90 14.98 6.44
C TYR A 5 4.24 15.06 5.69
N SER A 6 5.24 14.29 6.12
CA SER A 6 6.51 14.24 5.41
C SER A 6 6.34 13.65 4.00
N GLY A 7 7.20 14.05 3.06
CA GLY A 7 7.18 13.49 1.69
C GLY A 7 7.27 11.97 1.69
N LEU A 8 8.01 11.39 2.64
CA LEU A 8 8.09 9.94 2.84
C LEU A 8 6.75 9.31 3.24
N GLN A 9 6.02 9.92 4.18
CA GLN A 9 4.70 9.43 4.59
C GLN A 9 3.68 9.48 3.43
N ILE A 10 3.73 10.55 2.62
CA ILE A 10 2.88 10.70 1.43
C ILE A 10 3.25 9.65 0.38
N GLY A 11 4.54 9.46 0.10
CA GLY A 11 5.01 8.46 -0.86
C GLY A 11 4.62 7.04 -0.47
N ILE A 12 4.86 6.64 0.79
CA ILE A 12 4.46 5.31 1.31
C ILE A 12 2.94 5.13 1.21
N HIS A 13 2.15 6.18 1.49
CA HIS A 13 0.70 6.10 1.42
C HIS A 13 0.21 5.76 0.00
N TRP A 14 0.67 6.51 -1.01
CA TRP A 14 0.28 6.29 -2.39
C TRP A 14 0.82 4.97 -2.94
N LEU A 15 2.02 4.56 -2.54
CA LEU A 15 2.57 3.26 -2.92
C LEU A 15 1.71 2.11 -2.39
N VAL A 16 1.33 2.15 -1.10
CA VAL A 16 0.43 1.14 -0.52
C VAL A 16 -0.92 1.13 -1.24
N PHE A 17 -1.47 2.30 -1.57
CA PHE A 17 -2.72 2.40 -2.33
C PHE A 17 -2.63 1.69 -3.69
N LEU A 18 -1.57 1.91 -4.46
CA LEU A 18 -1.38 1.25 -5.76
C LEU A 18 -1.18 -0.26 -5.60
N LEU A 19 -0.45 -0.72 -4.58
CA LEU A 19 -0.27 -2.14 -4.30
C LEU A 19 -1.59 -2.81 -3.91
N VAL A 20 -2.44 -2.13 -3.14
CA VAL A 20 -3.78 -2.63 -2.77
C VAL A 20 -4.63 -2.80 -4.03
N ILE A 21 -4.64 -1.81 -4.93
CA ILE A 21 -5.34 -1.94 -6.24
C ILE A 21 -4.83 -3.16 -7.00
N GLY A 22 -3.51 -3.34 -7.10
CA GLY A 22 -2.92 -4.49 -7.78
C GLY A 22 -3.30 -5.83 -7.15
N ALA A 23 -3.27 -5.93 -5.82
CA ALA A 23 -3.64 -7.13 -5.08
C ALA A 23 -5.12 -7.51 -5.28
N TYR A 24 -6.02 -6.53 -5.25
CA TYR A 24 -7.45 -6.75 -5.52
C TYR A 24 -7.68 -7.10 -6.99
N ALA A 25 -7.14 -6.32 -7.92
CA ALA A 25 -7.28 -6.56 -9.35
C ALA A 25 -6.79 -7.96 -9.73
N ALA A 26 -5.68 -8.44 -9.16
CA ALA A 26 -5.17 -9.79 -9.39
C ALA A 26 -6.22 -10.86 -9.06
N MET A 27 -6.96 -10.72 -7.96
CA MET A 27 -7.94 -11.73 -7.53
C MET A 27 -9.30 -11.56 -8.20
N GLU A 28 -9.80 -10.33 -8.30
CA GLU A 28 -11.08 -10.01 -8.97
C GLU A 28 -11.04 -10.37 -10.45
N LEU A 29 -9.91 -10.09 -11.13
CA LEU A 29 -9.75 -10.37 -12.55
C LEU A 29 -9.26 -11.79 -12.85
N ARG A 30 -8.95 -12.60 -11.83
CA ARG A 30 -8.40 -13.96 -11.99
C ARG A 30 -9.28 -14.86 -12.86
N GLY A 31 -10.59 -14.65 -12.85
CA GLY A 31 -11.57 -15.40 -13.64
C GLY A 31 -11.47 -15.18 -15.14
N PHE A 32 -10.93 -14.04 -15.59
CA PHE A 32 -10.78 -13.71 -17.01
C PHE A 32 -9.56 -14.37 -17.67
N PHE A 33 -8.69 -15.00 -16.89
CA PHE A 33 -7.46 -15.62 -17.40
C PHE A 33 -7.56 -17.15 -17.46
N PRO A 34 -6.82 -17.80 -18.39
CA PRO A 34 -6.78 -19.25 -18.47
C PRO A 34 -6.21 -19.87 -17.19
N ARG A 35 -6.57 -21.12 -16.90
CA ARG A 35 -6.11 -21.81 -15.68
C ARG A 35 -4.58 -21.89 -15.57
N SER A 36 -3.88 -21.94 -16.71
CA SER A 36 -2.42 -21.91 -16.78
C SER A 36 -1.78 -20.62 -16.26
N ALA A 37 -2.49 -19.49 -16.29
CA ALA A 37 -2.00 -18.19 -15.79
C ALA A 37 -2.21 -18.00 -14.27
N ARG A 38 -3.00 -18.87 -13.63
CA ARG A 38 -3.33 -18.78 -12.20
C ARG A 38 -2.10 -18.74 -11.28
N PRO A 39 -1.01 -19.50 -11.52
CA PRO A 39 0.18 -19.42 -10.66
C PRO A 39 0.81 -18.03 -10.66
N VAL A 40 0.90 -17.38 -11.83
CA VAL A 40 1.46 -16.03 -11.97
C VAL A 40 0.55 -15.00 -11.29
N ILE A 41 -0.77 -15.10 -11.48
CA ILE A 41 -1.75 -14.20 -10.83
C ILE A 41 -1.68 -14.32 -9.31
N ASN A 42 -1.63 -15.57 -8.80
CA ASN A 42 -1.49 -15.83 -7.37
C ASN A 42 -0.15 -15.27 -6.84
N MET A 43 0.94 -15.42 -7.60
CA MET A 43 2.25 -14.86 -7.23
C MET A 43 2.21 -13.34 -7.15
N ILE A 44 1.56 -12.66 -8.11
CA ILE A 44 1.38 -11.20 -8.08
C ILE A 44 0.61 -10.79 -6.82
N HIS A 45 -0.53 -11.45 -6.53
CA HIS A 45 -1.33 -11.16 -5.34
C HIS A 45 -0.52 -11.32 -4.04
N VAL A 46 0.19 -12.43 -3.88
CA VAL A 46 0.98 -12.72 -2.67
C VAL A 46 2.13 -11.73 -2.54
N SER A 47 2.86 -11.43 -3.61
CA SER A 47 3.94 -10.44 -3.60
C SER A 47 3.42 -9.05 -3.21
N CYS A 48 2.31 -8.60 -3.80
CA CYS A 48 1.66 -7.36 -3.40
C CYS A 48 1.24 -7.37 -1.92
N GLY A 49 0.64 -8.47 -1.44
CA GLY A 49 0.24 -8.63 -0.05
C GLY A 49 1.40 -8.53 0.94
N ILE A 50 2.52 -9.19 0.66
CA ILE A 50 3.73 -9.12 1.48
C ILE A 50 4.29 -7.69 1.47
N SER A 51 4.39 -7.04 0.30
CA SER A 51 4.85 -5.66 0.21
C SER A 51 3.95 -4.68 0.99
N ILE A 52 2.62 -4.84 0.92
CA ILE A 52 1.67 -4.04 1.70
C ILE A 52 1.92 -4.24 3.19
N PHE A 53 2.06 -5.48 3.66
CA PHE A 53 2.31 -5.77 5.07
C PHE A 53 3.56 -5.07 5.58
N VAL A 54 4.70 -5.23 4.88
CA VAL A 54 5.97 -4.58 5.23
C VAL A 54 5.82 -3.07 5.25
N LEU A 55 5.22 -2.47 4.21
CA LEU A 55 5.04 -1.02 4.14
C LEU A 55 4.09 -0.48 5.21
N MET A 56 3.06 -1.24 5.60
CA MET A 56 2.16 -0.86 6.68
C MET A 56 2.85 -0.87 8.05
N VAL A 57 3.74 -1.84 8.31
CA VAL A 57 4.60 -1.84 9.50
C VAL A 57 5.53 -0.63 9.50
N VAL A 58 6.22 -0.37 8.39
CA VAL A 58 7.09 0.81 8.25
C VAL A 58 6.29 2.10 8.46
N ARG A 59 5.09 2.20 7.87
CA ARG A 59 4.20 3.36 8.00
C ARG A 59 3.79 3.59 9.45
N LEU A 60 3.50 2.53 10.21
CA LEU A 60 3.19 2.61 11.63
C LEU A 60 4.39 3.13 12.42
N LEU A 61 5.58 2.57 12.19
CA LEU A 61 6.81 3.03 12.86
C LEU A 61 7.12 4.51 12.58
N VAL A 62 6.95 4.95 11.33
CA VAL A 62 7.13 6.37 10.96
C VAL A 62 6.08 7.25 11.64
N ARG A 63 4.82 6.80 11.73
CA ARG A 63 3.74 7.54 12.41
C ARG A 63 3.98 7.66 13.93
N LEU A 64 4.55 6.64 14.56
CA LEU A 64 4.92 6.70 15.98
C LEU A 64 6.07 7.68 16.23
N LYS A 65 7.03 7.78 15.29
CA LYS A 65 8.17 8.71 15.39
C LYS A 65 7.84 10.16 15.00
N SER A 66 6.86 10.37 14.13
CA SER A 66 6.47 11.68 13.60
C SER A 66 4.99 11.94 13.90
N PRO A 67 4.68 12.79 14.89
CA PRO A 67 3.31 13.12 15.27
C PRO A 67 2.51 13.63 14.07
N ALA A 68 1.19 13.44 14.12
CA ALA A 68 0.30 14.00 13.12
C ALA A 68 0.45 15.53 13.08
N PRO A 69 0.47 16.15 11.89
CA PRO A 69 0.40 17.61 11.78
C PRO A 69 -0.81 18.13 12.58
N PRO A 70 -0.67 19.23 13.33
CA PRO A 70 -1.78 19.79 14.09
C PRO A 70 -2.90 20.22 13.15
N ILE A 71 -4.15 19.99 13.57
CA ILE A 71 -5.33 20.47 12.87
C ILE A 71 -5.56 21.91 13.32
N VAL A 72 -4.90 22.84 12.64
CA VAL A 72 -5.06 24.28 12.88
C VAL A 72 -5.89 24.90 11.74
N PRO A 73 -6.85 25.80 12.04
CA PRO A 73 -7.57 26.55 11.01
C PRO A 73 -6.60 27.34 10.13
N LYS A 74 -6.87 27.41 8.84
CA LYS A 74 -6.14 28.26 7.89
C LYS A 74 -6.91 29.53 7.59
#